data_AF-A0A2U1VWD7-F1
#
_entry.id   AF-A0A2U1VWD7-F1
#
_cell.length_a   1.000
_cell.length_b   1.000
_cell.length_c   1.000
_cell.angle_alpha   90.00
_cell.angle_beta   90.00
_cell.angle_gamma   90.00
#
_symmetry.space_group_name_H-M   'P 1'
#
loop_
_entity.id
_entity.type
_entity.pdbx_description
1 polymer ?
#
loop_
_entity_poly.entity_id
_entity_poly.type
_entity_poly.pdbx_seq_one_letter_code
_entity_poly.pdbx_strand_id
1 'polypeptide(L)'
;MRKATLPYHVVELRGLACILLVAYHVVGIPGSGMQVGADSIYRYATDSFELIRMPLFTFISGLVYALNPARADRLDSFFVKKLRRLGFPFLVVSAIFYLLQTNAPGAHGTDAPESMWRIYVFPYAHFWYLQALFLIFTVVALLDVAHAMDRPAGFLLALAVAMAACLTVDLDSNILSVNQACYLLP
;
A
#
# COMPACT_ATOMS: atom_id res chain seq x y z
N MET A 1 -5.43 4.28 -29.47
CA MET A 1 -5.25 3.86 -28.06
C MET A 1 -6.49 3.07 -27.64
N ARG A 2 -6.45 1.73 -27.64
CA ARG A 2 -7.56 0.94 -27.08
C ARG A 2 -7.59 1.15 -25.57
N LYS A 3 -8.66 1.74 -25.03
CA LYS A 3 -8.93 1.68 -23.59
C LYS A 3 -9.16 0.20 -23.28
N ALA A 4 -8.20 -0.44 -22.62
CA ALA A 4 -8.46 -1.73 -21.99
C ALA A 4 -9.54 -1.46 -20.94
N THR A 5 -10.77 -1.83 -21.26
CA THR A 5 -11.86 -1.90 -20.27
C THR A 5 -11.42 -2.96 -19.27
N LEU A 6 -10.98 -2.51 -18.09
CA LEU A 6 -10.78 -3.40 -16.96
C LEU A 6 -12.08 -4.19 -16.76
N PRO A 7 -12.03 -5.51 -16.51
CA PRO A 7 -13.24 -6.26 -16.20
C PRO A 7 -13.94 -5.57 -15.01
N TYR A 8 -15.27 -5.41 -15.11
CA TYR A 8 -16.11 -4.65 -14.18
C TYR A 8 -15.83 -5.00 -12.70
N HIS A 9 -15.50 -6.27 -12.45
CA HIS A 9 -15.08 -6.79 -11.15
C HIS A 9 -13.90 -6.07 -10.49
N VAL A 10 -12.91 -5.57 -11.24
CA VAL A 10 -11.71 -4.94 -10.63
C VAL A 10 -12.06 -3.64 -9.91
N VAL A 11 -13.01 -2.87 -10.44
CA VAL A 11 -13.43 -1.61 -9.82
C VAL A 11 -14.26 -1.90 -8.57
N GLU A 12 -15.15 -2.88 -8.64
CA GLU A 12 -15.98 -3.35 -7.52
C GLU A 12 -15.12 -3.86 -6.35
N LEU A 13 -14.14 -4.73 -6.65
CA LEU A 13 -13.20 -5.27 -5.67
C LEU A 13 -12.35 -4.18 -5.00
N ARG A 14 -11.88 -3.18 -5.77
CA ARG A 14 -11.18 -2.02 -5.20
C ARG A 14 -12.09 -1.19 -4.30
N GLY A 15 -13.34 -0.98 -4.71
CA GLY A 15 -14.34 -0.29 -3.90
C GLY A 15 -14.61 -1.01 -2.58
N LEU A 16 -14.83 -2.33 -2.64
CA LEU A 16 -15.03 -3.17 -1.46
C LEU A 16 -13.82 -3.11 -0.52
N ALA A 17 -12.60 -3.22 -1.06
CA ALA A 17 -11.38 -3.14 -0.27
C ALA A 17 -11.23 -1.76 0.41
N CYS A 18 -11.59 -0.66 -0.27
CA CYS A 18 -11.59 0.67 0.32
C CYS A 18 -12.59 0.78 1.49
N ILE A 19 -13.80 0.27 1.31
CA ILE A 19 -14.84 0.29 2.36
C ILE A 19 -14.36 -0.50 3.59
N LEU A 20 -13.84 -1.71 3.38
CA LEU A 20 -13.30 -2.55 4.46
C LEU A 20 -12.13 -1.87 5.19
N LEU A 21 -11.23 -1.21 4.45
CA LEU A 21 -10.10 -0.48 5.02
C LEU A 21 -10.56 0.69 5.89
N VAL A 22 -11.52 1.49 5.41
CA VAL A 22 -12.07 2.62 6.16
C VAL A 22 -12.85 2.14 7.37
N ALA A 23 -13.67 1.09 7.23
CA ALA A 23 -14.44 0.52 8.33
C ALA A 23 -13.55 0.10 9.51
N TYR A 24 -12.40 -0.51 9.24
CA TYR A 24 -11.42 -0.83 10.28
C TYR A 24 -10.91 0.42 11.01
N HIS A 25 -10.55 1.48 10.28
CA HIS A 25 -10.03 2.71 10.90
C HIS A 25 -11.11 3.45 11.70
N VAL A 26 -12.38 3.29 11.31
CA VAL A 26 -13.53 3.82 12.04
C VAL A 26 -13.78 3.03 13.34
N VAL A 27 -13.80 1.69 13.28
CA VAL A 27 -13.88 0.84 14.49
C VAL A 27 -12.69 1.11 15.43
N GLY A 28 -11.56 1.46 14.84
CA GLY A 28 -10.42 2.03 15.53
C GLY A 28 -9.50 0.99 16.13
N ILE A 29 -8.27 1.38 16.40
CA ILE A 29 -7.23 0.60 17.10
C ILE A 29 -7.00 1.28 18.45
N PRO A 30 -6.37 0.64 19.46
CA PRO A 30 -6.03 1.33 20.70
C PRO A 30 -5.30 2.65 20.41
N GLY A 31 -5.89 3.78 20.83
CA GLY A 31 -5.35 5.12 20.56
C GLY A 31 -5.89 5.85 19.32
N SER A 32 -6.73 5.25 18.47
CA SER A 32 -7.34 5.92 17.30
C SER A 32 -8.69 5.32 16.88
N GLY A 33 -9.60 6.12 16.33
CA GLY A 33 -10.96 5.69 15.93
C GLY A 33 -11.93 5.55 17.11
N MET A 34 -13.05 4.84 16.91
CA MET A 34 -14.14 4.74 17.91
C MET A 34 -13.79 3.89 19.14
N GLN A 35 -12.67 3.18 19.14
CA GLN A 35 -12.22 2.31 20.24
C GLN A 35 -13.32 1.36 20.75
N VAL A 36 -14.02 0.72 19.80
CA VAL A 36 -15.10 -0.21 20.13
C VAL A 36 -14.53 -1.37 20.96
N GLY A 37 -15.23 -1.72 22.04
CA GLY A 37 -14.84 -2.77 22.99
C GLY A 37 -14.52 -4.11 22.32
N ALA A 38 -13.57 -4.85 22.89
CA ALA A 38 -13.03 -6.09 22.33
C ALA A 38 -14.09 -7.16 22.04
N ASP A 39 -15.16 -7.21 22.85
CA ASP A 39 -16.23 -8.20 22.72
C ASP A 39 -17.31 -7.81 21.69
N SER A 40 -17.14 -6.70 20.99
CA SER A 40 -18.13 -6.23 20.03
C SER A 40 -18.07 -6.99 18.71
N ILE A 41 -19.24 -7.31 18.13
CA ILE A 41 -19.38 -7.89 16.79
C ILE A 41 -18.64 -7.07 15.74
N TYR A 42 -18.57 -5.74 15.89
CA TYR A 42 -17.85 -4.86 14.97
C TYR A 42 -16.34 -5.11 14.97
N ARG A 43 -15.73 -5.40 16.14
CA ARG A 43 -14.31 -5.74 16.28
C ARG A 43 -14.01 -7.07 15.61
N TYR A 44 -14.79 -8.10 15.92
CA TYR A 44 -14.66 -9.42 15.31
C TYR A 44 -14.77 -9.37 13.79
N ALA A 45 -15.69 -8.59 13.25
CA ALA A 45 -15.83 -8.40 11.81
C ALA A 45 -14.57 -7.73 11.22
N THR A 46 -14.09 -6.63 11.80
CA THR A 46 -12.94 -5.90 11.26
C THR A 46 -11.63 -6.69 11.33
N ASP A 47 -11.43 -7.45 12.41
CA ASP A 47 -10.23 -8.25 12.61
C ASP A 47 -10.23 -9.47 11.66
N SER A 48 -11.40 -10.05 11.38
CA SER A 48 -11.53 -11.14 10.39
C SER A 48 -11.11 -10.73 8.97
N PHE A 49 -11.32 -9.44 8.61
CA PHE A 49 -10.94 -8.92 7.30
C PHE A 49 -9.54 -8.31 7.26
N GLU A 50 -8.81 -8.31 8.38
CA GLU A 50 -7.49 -7.70 8.46
C GLU A 50 -6.49 -8.34 7.50
N LEU A 51 -6.46 -9.68 7.45
CA LEU A 51 -5.59 -10.47 6.58
C LEU A 51 -6.00 -10.40 5.11
N ILE A 52 -7.22 -9.95 4.80
CA ILE A 52 -7.74 -9.93 3.43
C ILE A 52 -7.51 -8.57 2.78
N ARG A 53 -7.79 -7.47 3.49
CA ARG A 53 -7.85 -6.12 2.90
C ARG A 53 -6.55 -5.69 2.21
N MET A 54 -5.39 -5.86 2.86
CA MET A 54 -4.10 -5.41 2.34
C MET A 54 -3.60 -6.33 1.21
N PRO A 55 -3.60 -7.67 1.35
CA PRO A 55 -3.22 -8.56 0.24
C PRO A 55 -4.17 -8.46 -0.96
N LEU A 56 -5.47 -8.23 -0.74
CA LEU A 56 -6.43 -8.04 -1.82
C LEU A 56 -6.10 -6.80 -2.66
N PHE A 57 -5.76 -5.68 -2.02
CA PHE A 57 -5.33 -4.48 -2.74
C PHE A 57 -4.02 -4.70 -3.50
N THR A 58 -3.05 -5.40 -2.91
CA THR A 58 -1.78 -5.70 -3.57
C THR A 58 -2.00 -6.63 -4.77
N PHE A 59 -2.79 -7.68 -4.62
CA PHE A 59 -3.13 -8.62 -5.69
C PHE A 59 -3.80 -7.92 -6.87
N ILE A 60 -4.83 -7.10 -6.60
CA ILE A 60 -5.50 -6.33 -7.66
C ILE A 60 -4.53 -5.36 -8.34
N SER A 61 -3.66 -4.73 -7.56
CA SER A 61 -2.64 -3.82 -8.07
C SER A 61 -1.65 -4.54 -8.98
N GLY A 62 -1.21 -5.74 -8.61
CA GLY A 62 -0.39 -6.63 -9.43
C GLY A 62 -1.10 -7.07 -10.71
N LEU A 63 -2.38 -7.45 -10.64
CA LEU A 63 -3.19 -7.79 -11.82
C LEU A 63 -3.29 -6.60 -12.79
N VAL A 64 -3.54 -5.39 -12.29
CA VAL A 64 -3.59 -4.17 -13.10
C VAL A 64 -2.24 -3.87 -13.75
N TYR A 65 -1.14 -4.17 -13.06
CA TYR A 65 0.21 -4.05 -13.61
C TYR A 65 0.48 -5.09 -14.70
N ALA A 66 0.10 -6.35 -14.51
CA ALA A 66 0.26 -7.40 -15.52
C ALA A 66 -0.46 -7.08 -16.84
N LEU A 67 -1.56 -6.31 -16.80
CA LEU A 67 -2.26 -5.83 -17.99
C LEU A 67 -1.50 -4.72 -18.74
N ASN A 68 -0.64 -3.96 -18.06
CA ASN A 68 0.18 -2.90 -18.65
C ASN A 68 1.58 -2.88 -17.99
N PRO A 69 2.42 -3.90 -18.26
CA PRO A 69 3.73 -4.02 -17.64
C PRO A 69 4.64 -2.87 -18.07
N ALA A 70 5.64 -2.56 -17.24
CA ALA A 70 6.62 -1.56 -17.57
C ALA A 70 7.43 -2.01 -18.80
N ARG A 71 7.67 -1.08 -19.74
CA ARG A 71 8.50 -1.32 -20.92
C ARG A 71 9.62 -0.30 -20.94
N ALA A 72 10.83 -0.72 -21.29
CA ALA A 72 12.03 0.13 -21.32
C ALA A 72 11.80 1.45 -22.08
N ASP A 73 11.13 1.38 -23.23
CA ASP A 73 10.82 2.50 -24.12
C ASP A 73 9.83 3.54 -23.54
N ARG A 74 9.16 3.25 -22.42
CA ARG A 74 8.12 4.11 -21.83
C ARG A 74 8.19 4.20 -20.30
N LEU A 75 9.35 3.91 -19.70
CA LEU A 75 9.53 3.90 -18.26
C LEU A 75 9.23 5.25 -17.63
N ASP A 76 9.73 6.33 -18.22
CA ASP A 76 9.48 7.70 -17.82
C ASP A 76 7.97 7.99 -17.70
N SER A 77 7.19 7.63 -18.73
CA SER A 77 5.75 7.84 -18.77
C SER A 77 5.01 6.96 -17.77
N PHE A 78 5.53 5.76 -17.47
CA PHE A 78 5.00 4.85 -16.46
C PHE A 78 5.17 5.43 -15.07
N PHE A 79 6.40 5.84 -14.71
CA PHE A 79 6.70 6.45 -13.41
C PHE A 79 5.94 7.77 -13.22
N VAL A 80 5.86 8.64 -14.23
CA VAL A 80 5.12 9.91 -14.14
C VAL A 80 3.63 9.68 -13.91
N LYS A 81 3.00 8.76 -14.64
CA LYS A 81 1.58 8.42 -14.44
C LYS A 81 1.34 7.88 -13.03
N LYS A 82 2.28 7.08 -12.54
CA LYS A 82 2.19 6.43 -11.24
C LYS A 82 2.41 7.42 -10.08
N LEU A 83 3.39 8.30 -10.20
CA LEU A 83 3.63 9.40 -9.28
C LEU A 83 2.42 10.36 -9.22
N ARG A 84 1.81 10.65 -10.36
CA ARG A 84 0.59 11.50 -10.39
C ARG A 84 -0.62 10.84 -9.73
N ARG A 85 -0.76 9.51 -9.84
CA ARG A 85 -1.92 8.78 -9.30
C ARG A 85 -1.75 8.36 -7.85
N LEU A 86 -0.52 8.16 -7.40
CA LEU A 86 -0.21 7.65 -6.06
C LEU A 86 0.48 8.72 -5.21
N GLY A 87 1.54 9.31 -5.74
CA GLY A 87 2.36 10.31 -5.03
C GLY A 87 1.63 11.63 -4.77
N PHE A 88 0.99 12.22 -5.78
CA PHE A 88 0.29 13.50 -5.57
C PHE A 88 -0.88 13.37 -4.56
N PRO A 89 -1.78 12.38 -4.66
CA PRO A 89 -2.80 12.17 -3.63
C PRO A 89 -2.20 11.85 -2.26
N PHE A 90 -1.12 11.07 -2.20
CA PHE A 90 -0.41 10.79 -0.95
C PHE A 90 0.08 12.07 -0.29
N LEU A 91 0.77 12.96 -1.02
CA LEU A 91 1.32 14.20 -0.46
C LEU A 91 0.24 15.13 0.07
N VAL A 92 -0.84 15.31 -0.69
CA VAL A 92 -1.94 16.22 -0.32
C VAL A 92 -2.73 15.66 0.85
N VAL A 93 -3.15 14.39 0.78
CA VAL A 93 -4.04 13.80 1.80
C VAL A 93 -3.29 13.56 3.10
N SER A 94 -2.03 13.13 3.05
CA SER A 94 -1.21 12.97 4.28
C SER A 94 -0.96 14.30 4.98
N ALA A 95 -0.70 15.39 4.24
CA ALA A 95 -0.55 16.72 4.81
C ALA A 95 -1.84 17.21 5.47
N ILE A 96 -2.98 17.05 4.80
CA ILE A 96 -4.29 17.39 5.36
C ILE A 96 -4.55 16.58 6.62
N PHE A 97 -4.32 15.27 6.59
CA PHE A 97 -4.52 14.39 7.73
C PHE A 97 -3.64 14.77 8.92
N TYR A 98 -2.37 15.08 8.67
CA TYR A 98 -1.43 15.58 9.68
C TYR A 98 -1.91 16.88 10.34
N LEU A 99 -2.38 17.84 9.53
CA LEU A 99 -2.93 19.10 10.03
C LEU A 99 -4.19 18.88 10.87
N LEU A 100 -5.09 17.97 10.47
CA LEU A 100 -6.26 17.64 11.27
C LEU A 100 -5.86 17.00 12.61
N GLN A 101 -4.89 16.09 12.61
CA GLN A 101 -4.46 15.39 13.82
C GLN A 101 -3.74 16.32 14.81
N THR A 102 -2.95 17.26 14.32
CA THR A 102 -2.26 18.27 15.14
C THR A 102 -3.20 19.33 15.71
N ASN A 103 -4.25 19.73 14.98
CA ASN A 103 -5.20 20.76 15.44
C ASN A 103 -6.40 20.19 16.21
N ALA A 104 -6.68 18.89 16.11
CA ALA A 104 -7.79 18.23 16.80
C ALA A 104 -7.35 16.87 17.42
N PRO A 105 -6.48 16.89 18.45
CA PRO A 105 -5.86 15.68 19.00
C PRO A 105 -6.82 14.65 19.62
N GLY A 106 -8.11 15.01 19.82
CA GLY A 106 -9.15 14.10 20.34
C GLY A 106 -10.00 13.38 19.29
N ALA A 107 -9.90 13.72 18.00
CA ALA A 107 -10.76 13.15 16.97
C ALA A 107 -10.18 11.88 16.32
N HIS A 108 -8.86 11.80 16.13
CA HIS A 108 -8.20 10.75 15.31
C HIS A 108 -6.82 10.32 15.81
N GLY A 109 -6.65 10.19 17.12
CA GLY A 109 -5.44 9.68 17.77
C GLY A 109 -4.31 10.70 17.90
N THR A 110 -3.43 10.48 18.87
CA THR A 110 -2.40 11.44 19.30
C THR A 110 -1.02 11.19 18.70
N ASP A 111 -0.88 10.22 17.78
CA ASP A 111 0.41 9.76 17.25
C ASP A 111 0.93 10.58 16.05
N ALA A 112 0.71 11.90 16.06
CA ALA A 112 1.26 12.78 15.03
C ALA A 112 2.78 12.96 15.25
N PRO A 113 3.64 12.71 14.25
CA PRO A 113 5.07 12.96 14.40
C PRO A 113 5.36 14.44 14.68
N GLU A 114 6.35 14.71 15.54
CA GLU A 114 6.79 16.09 15.88
C GLU A 114 7.14 16.93 14.65
N SER A 115 7.58 16.29 13.57
CA SER A 115 8.03 16.96 12.36
C SER A 115 7.30 16.45 11.12
N MET A 116 6.64 17.36 10.40
CA MET A 116 5.83 17.06 9.22
C MET A 116 6.59 16.27 8.13
N TRP A 117 7.89 16.50 7.93
CA TRP A 117 8.65 15.78 6.90
C TRP A 117 8.70 14.26 7.12
N ARG A 118 8.57 13.79 8.38
CA ARG A 118 8.61 12.36 8.71
C ARG A 118 7.43 11.60 8.12
N ILE A 119 6.28 12.25 7.88
CA ILE A 119 5.10 11.58 7.27
C ILE A 119 5.38 11.11 5.84
N TYR A 120 6.35 11.73 5.16
CA TYR A 120 6.73 11.40 3.79
C TYR A 120 7.79 10.31 3.70
N VAL A 121 8.57 10.14 4.77
CA VAL A 121 9.75 9.26 4.80
C VAL A 121 9.48 7.99 5.61
N PHE A 122 8.65 8.06 6.65
CA PHE A 122 8.36 6.95 7.54
C PHE A 122 6.91 6.47 7.36
N PRO A 123 6.59 5.22 7.74
CA PRO A 123 5.23 4.72 7.74
C PRO A 123 4.34 5.60 8.63
N TYR A 124 3.26 6.12 8.06
CA TYR A 124 2.31 6.98 8.75
C TYR A 124 0.87 6.55 8.48
N ALA A 125 0.12 6.31 9.56
CA ALA A 125 -1.29 5.89 9.54
C ALA A 125 -1.55 4.74 8.54
N HIS A 126 -2.48 4.89 7.60
CA HIS A 126 -2.71 3.93 6.50
C HIS A 126 -1.96 4.30 5.21
N PHE A 127 -1.27 5.44 5.20
CA PHE A 127 -0.59 5.93 4.00
C PHE A 127 0.70 5.16 3.69
N TRP A 128 1.25 4.42 4.66
CA TRP A 128 2.38 3.51 4.44
C TRP A 128 2.12 2.55 3.27
N TYR A 129 0.87 2.15 3.04
CA TYR A 129 0.50 1.27 1.94
C TYR A 129 0.82 1.88 0.57
N LEU A 130 0.64 3.20 0.41
CA LEU A 130 0.96 3.90 -0.84
C LEU A 130 2.47 3.97 -1.09
N GLN A 131 3.26 4.17 -0.03
CA GLN A 131 4.73 4.16 -0.09
C GLN A 131 5.24 2.76 -0.45
N ALA A 132 4.78 1.73 0.26
CA ALA A 132 5.14 0.33 0.03
C ALA A 132 4.77 -0.11 -1.40
N LEU A 133 3.55 0.21 -1.85
CA LEU A 133 3.10 -0.11 -3.21
C LEU A 133 3.92 0.65 -4.27
N PHE A 134 4.32 1.88 -4.00
CA PHE A 134 5.22 2.62 -4.89
C PHE A 134 6.57 1.91 -5.05
N LEU A 135 7.17 1.45 -3.94
CA LEU A 135 8.42 0.68 -3.94
C LEU A 135 8.28 -0.66 -4.67
N ILE A 136 7.28 -1.47 -4.34
CA ILE A 136 7.06 -2.80 -4.96
C ILE A 136 7.02 -2.66 -6.48
N PHE A 137 6.19 -1.75 -6.98
CA PHE A 137 6.09 -1.53 -8.42
C PHE A 137 7.35 -0.94 -9.05
N THR A 138 8.19 -0.23 -8.29
CA THR A 138 9.49 0.25 -8.78
C THR A 138 10.45 -0.93 -8.94
N VAL A 139 10.52 -1.82 -7.95
CA VAL A 139 11.33 -3.05 -8.00
C VAL A 139 10.86 -3.96 -9.14
N VAL A 140 9.56 -4.24 -9.22
CA VAL A 140 8.98 -5.09 -10.27
C VAL A 140 9.20 -4.48 -11.66
N ALA A 141 9.04 -3.17 -11.82
CA ALA A 141 9.32 -2.50 -13.10
C ALA A 141 10.79 -2.60 -13.52
N LEU A 142 11.73 -2.50 -12.57
CA LEU A 142 13.15 -2.70 -12.85
C LEU A 142 13.46 -4.15 -13.24
N LEU A 143 12.85 -5.13 -12.59
CA LEU A 143 12.99 -6.56 -12.92
C LEU A 143 12.43 -6.89 -14.32
N ASP A 144 11.28 -6.31 -14.68
CA ASP A 144 10.69 -6.44 -16.02
C ASP A 144 11.60 -5.84 -17.10
N VAL A 145 12.13 -4.63 -16.87
CA VAL A 145 13.03 -3.98 -17.84
C VAL A 145 14.31 -4.75 -18.00
N ALA A 146 14.83 -5.32 -16.91
CA ALA A 146 16.01 -6.18 -16.93
C ALA A 146 15.75 -7.56 -17.57
N HIS A 147 14.51 -7.89 -17.94
CA HIS A 147 14.10 -9.21 -18.45
C HIS A 147 14.47 -10.34 -17.48
N ALA A 148 14.58 -10.02 -16.18
CA ALA A 148 15.05 -10.94 -15.15
C ALA A 148 14.01 -12.02 -14.80
N MET A 149 12.73 -11.76 -15.09
CA MET A 149 11.60 -12.65 -14.81
C MET A 149 11.05 -13.37 -16.04
N ASP A 150 11.65 -13.18 -17.22
CA ASP A 150 11.19 -13.79 -18.48
C ASP A 150 11.33 -15.33 -18.48
N ARG A 151 12.27 -15.84 -17.67
CA ARG A 151 12.50 -17.27 -17.50
C ARG A 151 11.89 -17.76 -16.19
N PRO A 152 11.33 -18.99 -16.15
CA PRO A 152 10.74 -19.54 -14.92
C PRO A 152 11.76 -19.62 -13.77
N ALA A 153 13.03 -19.88 -14.06
CA ALA A 153 14.09 -19.86 -13.05
C ALA A 153 14.33 -18.47 -12.45
N GLY A 154 14.28 -17.42 -13.27
CA GLY A 154 14.42 -16.03 -12.81
C GLY A 154 13.23 -15.57 -11.98
N PHE A 155 12.02 -15.96 -12.38
CA PHE A 155 10.81 -15.76 -11.60
C PHE A 155 10.86 -16.51 -10.25
N LEU A 156 11.24 -17.79 -10.24
CA LEU A 156 11.36 -18.57 -9.00
C LEU A 156 12.42 -17.99 -8.05
N LEU A 157 13.53 -17.49 -8.60
CA LEU A 157 14.54 -16.79 -7.82
C LEU A 157 13.98 -15.49 -7.22
N ALA A 158 13.29 -14.67 -8.01
CA ALA A 158 12.66 -13.44 -7.53
C ALA A 158 11.62 -13.73 -6.43
N LEU A 159 10.81 -14.79 -6.59
CA LEU A 159 9.85 -15.24 -5.59
C LEU A 159 10.54 -15.74 -4.32
N ALA A 160 11.61 -16.54 -4.45
CA ALA A 160 12.37 -17.02 -3.30
C ALA A 160 13.01 -15.85 -2.53
N VAL A 161 13.55 -14.86 -3.24
CA VAL A 161 14.07 -13.62 -2.63
C VAL A 161 12.95 -12.83 -1.95
N ALA A 162 11.78 -12.72 -2.56
CA ALA A 162 10.62 -12.06 -1.97
C ALA A 162 10.18 -12.74 -0.66
N MET A 163 10.06 -14.07 -0.67
CA MET A 163 9.71 -14.86 0.52
C MET A 163 10.77 -14.73 1.61
N ALA A 164 12.06 -14.79 1.25
CA ALA A 164 13.14 -14.58 2.20
C ALA A 164 13.07 -13.16 2.79
N ALA A 165 12.81 -12.14 1.98
CA ALA A 165 12.69 -10.77 2.44
C ALA A 165 11.50 -10.60 3.40
N CYS A 166 10.35 -11.22 3.12
CA CYS A 166 9.19 -11.21 4.00
C CYS A 166 9.48 -11.80 5.40
N LEU A 167 10.37 -12.80 5.48
CA LEU A 167 10.74 -13.45 6.74
C LEU A 167 11.91 -12.80 7.48
N THR A 168 12.77 -12.05 6.79
CA THR A 168 14.06 -11.59 7.34
C THR A 168 14.22 -10.07 7.39
N VAL A 169 13.44 -9.30 6.62
CA VAL A 169 13.55 -7.85 6.59
C VAL A 169 12.70 -7.26 7.70
N ASP A 170 13.36 -6.89 8.79
CA ASP A 170 12.82 -5.99 9.80
C ASP A 170 13.85 -4.90 10.09
N LEU A 171 13.77 -3.79 9.35
CA LEU A 171 14.67 -2.65 9.49
C LEU A 171 14.12 -1.67 10.52
N ASP A 172 14.90 -1.35 11.56
CA ASP A 172 14.53 -0.39 12.61
C ASP A 172 14.16 1.00 12.07
N SER A 173 14.82 1.41 10.98
CA SER A 173 14.59 2.73 10.37
C SER A 173 13.31 2.78 9.51
N ASN A 174 12.80 1.62 9.06
CA ASN A 174 11.63 1.45 8.19
C ASN A 174 11.35 2.61 7.19
N ILE A 175 12.39 3.02 6.48
CA ILE A 175 12.33 4.15 5.54
C ILE A 175 11.46 3.75 4.36
N LEU A 176 10.53 4.62 3.95
CA LEU A 176 9.55 4.42 2.87
C LEU A 176 8.67 3.17 3.04
N SER A 177 8.49 2.69 4.27
CA SER A 177 7.69 1.50 4.56
C SER A 177 8.25 0.23 3.91
N VAL A 178 9.58 0.08 3.87
CA VAL A 178 10.28 -1.07 3.28
C VAL A 178 9.88 -2.39 3.93
N ASN A 179 9.71 -2.43 5.26
CA ASN A 179 9.32 -3.67 5.95
C ASN A 179 7.94 -4.12 5.44
N GLN A 180 7.00 -3.18 5.31
CA GLN A 180 5.67 -3.47 4.78
C GLN A 180 5.69 -3.80 3.28
N ALA A 181 6.61 -3.21 2.51
CA ALA A 181 6.81 -3.58 1.12
C ALA A 181 7.25 -5.05 1.01
N CYS A 182 8.21 -5.48 1.83
CA CYS A 182 8.68 -6.87 1.89
C CYS A 182 7.59 -7.84 2.38
N TYR A 183 6.74 -7.41 3.31
CA TYR A 183 5.59 -8.19 3.78
C TYR A 183 4.55 -8.44 2.67
N LEU A 184 4.31 -7.44 1.80
CA LEU A 184 3.30 -7.50 0.74
C LEU A 184 3.83 -8.05 -0.60
N LEU A 185 5.15 -8.24 -0.74
CA LEU A 185 5.77 -8.61 -2.02
C LEU A 185 5.52 -10.05 -2.49
N PRO A 186 5.54 -11.08 -1.60
CA PRO A 186 5.23 -12.47 -1.97
C PRO A 186 3.75 -12.67 -2.31
#